data_AF-A0A8C1M2T6-F1
#
_entry.id   AF-A0A8C1M2T6-F1
#
_cell.length_a   1.000
_cell.length_b   1.000
_cell.length_c   1.000
_cell.angle_alpha   90.00
_cell.angle_beta   90.00
_cell.angle_gamma   90.00
#
_symmetry.space_group_name_H-M   'P 1'
#
loop_
_entity.id
_entity.type
_entity.pdbx_description
1 polymer ?
#
loop_
_entity_poly.entity_id
_entity_poly.type
_entity_poly.pdbx_seq_one_letter_code
_entity_poly.pdbx_strand_id
1 'polypeptide(L)'
;MLSVCALLLLAAPAALGSDSDTQRPRHDSNLEIYKRLFESKRKDQLNALKNLVELNDVNQQYKIIDIMLKGLFKVLEDSRAVLIAANLQPDDPFPLDDKIKEAYSHVVENTAFFGDVALRFPRIVHHYYDRNADWSRLLRWGLRFCNQTGVFSGGAHQHVLTLMSQELGITEKSADFVNPYRTERDDVS
;
A
#
# COMPACT_ATOMS: atom_id res chain seq x y z
N MET A 1 -15.65 -80.84 -15.93
CA MET A 1 -14.40 -80.82 -15.13
C MET A 1 -14.10 -79.34 -14.85
N LEU A 2 -14.73 -78.73 -13.85
CA LEU A 2 -14.14 -78.46 -12.52
C LEU A 2 -12.79 -77.73 -12.60
N SER A 3 -12.76 -76.42 -12.34
CA SER A 3 -12.25 -75.92 -11.05
C SER A 3 -12.33 -74.40 -10.95
N VAL A 4 -12.80 -73.98 -9.78
CA VAL A 4 -12.95 -72.62 -9.25
C VAL A 4 -11.58 -72.02 -8.93
N CYS A 5 -11.42 -70.71 -9.10
CA CYS A 5 -10.68 -69.86 -8.15
C CYS A 5 -11.04 -68.38 -8.36
N ALA A 6 -11.92 -67.90 -7.49
CA ALA A 6 -12.16 -66.48 -7.25
C ALA A 6 -10.98 -65.89 -6.47
N LEU A 7 -10.44 -64.74 -6.91
CA LEU A 7 -9.73 -63.82 -6.05
C LEU A 7 -10.25 -62.40 -6.35
N LEU A 8 -11.13 -61.94 -5.46
CA LEU A 8 -11.46 -60.55 -5.24
C LEU A 8 -10.19 -59.83 -4.75
N LEU A 9 -9.76 -58.79 -5.47
CA LEU A 9 -8.92 -57.75 -4.88
C LEU A 9 -9.61 -56.41 -5.08
N LEU A 10 -9.94 -55.83 -3.92
CA LEU A 10 -10.64 -54.57 -3.73
C LEU A 10 -9.91 -53.39 -4.38
N ALA A 11 -10.69 -52.53 -5.01
CA ALA A 11 -10.30 -51.18 -5.35
C ALA A 11 -10.00 -50.36 -4.09
N ALA A 12 -8.90 -49.60 -4.10
CA ALA A 12 -8.71 -48.46 -3.24
C ALA A 12 -8.44 -47.24 -4.14
N PRO A 13 -9.29 -46.19 -4.14
CA PRO A 13 -8.93 -44.93 -4.76
C PRO A 13 -7.87 -44.27 -3.87
N ALA A 14 -6.68 -44.05 -4.43
CA ALA A 14 -5.69 -43.17 -3.82
C ALA A 14 -6.27 -41.74 -3.83
N ALA A 15 -6.82 -41.31 -2.70
CA ALA A 15 -7.14 -39.91 -2.47
C ALA A 15 -5.82 -39.13 -2.43
N LEU A 16 -5.52 -38.41 -3.51
CA LEU A 16 -4.57 -37.31 -3.50
C LEU A 16 -5.16 -36.21 -2.60
N GLY A 17 -4.83 -36.26 -1.32
CA GLY A 17 -5.13 -35.17 -0.39
C GLY A 17 -4.38 -33.93 -0.84
N SER A 18 -5.12 -32.86 -1.14
CA SER A 18 -4.51 -31.56 -1.42
C SER A 18 -4.01 -30.96 -0.12
N ASP A 19 -2.69 -30.79 -0.02
CA ASP A 19 -1.98 -30.20 1.11
C ASP A 19 -2.12 -28.67 1.13
N SER A 20 -3.36 -28.19 0.97
CA SER A 20 -3.70 -26.77 0.76
C SER A 20 -4.37 -26.10 1.96
N ASP A 21 -4.67 -26.86 3.02
CA ASP A 21 -5.46 -26.36 4.16
C ASP A 21 -4.61 -25.88 5.35
N THR A 22 -3.36 -26.34 5.46
CA THR A 22 -2.45 -25.98 6.56
C THR A 22 -1.71 -24.66 6.34
N GLN A 23 -1.63 -24.21 5.09
CA GLN A 23 -0.81 -23.06 4.70
C GLN A 23 -1.60 -21.73 4.73
N ARG A 24 -2.89 -21.73 4.39
CA ARG A 24 -3.76 -20.54 4.44
C ARG A 24 -3.83 -19.87 5.83
N PRO A 25 -4.04 -20.59 6.95
CA PRO A 25 -4.18 -19.97 8.27
C PRO A 25 -2.91 -19.24 8.72
N ARG A 26 -1.73 -19.72 8.30
CA ARG A 26 -0.42 -19.15 8.67
C ARG A 26 -0.09 -17.91 7.84
N HIS A 27 -0.47 -17.86 6.57
CA HIS A 27 -0.28 -16.69 5.72
C HIS A 27 -1.14 -15.50 6.18
N ASP A 28 -2.38 -15.75 6.61
CA ASP A 28 -3.25 -14.72 7.19
C ASP A 28 -2.64 -14.13 8.47
N SER A 29 -2.01 -14.97 9.31
CA SER A 29 -1.35 -14.52 10.54
C SER A 29 -0.17 -13.56 10.29
N ASN A 30 0.67 -13.82 9.26
CA ASN A 30 1.79 -12.93 8.93
C ASN A 30 1.30 -11.56 8.44
N LEU A 31 0.24 -11.54 7.62
CA LEU A 31 -0.39 -10.32 7.14
C LEU A 31 -0.99 -9.51 8.30
N GLU A 32 -1.64 -10.17 9.26
CA GLU A 32 -2.16 -9.49 10.46
C GLU A 32 -1.05 -8.87 11.31
N ILE A 33 0.07 -9.59 11.52
CA ILE A 33 1.24 -9.06 12.23
C ILE A 33 1.79 -7.84 11.48
N TYR A 34 1.93 -7.93 10.16
CA TYR A 34 2.35 -6.81 9.33
C TYR A 34 1.44 -5.59 9.50
N LYS A 35 0.12 -5.77 9.43
CA LYS A 35 -0.86 -4.69 9.64
C LYS A 35 -0.69 -4.01 11.01
N ARG A 36 -0.41 -4.77 12.07
CA ARG A 36 -0.16 -4.19 13.41
C ARG A 36 1.13 -3.38 13.47
N LEU A 37 2.21 -3.89 12.87
CA LEU A 37 3.50 -3.18 12.79
C LEU A 37 3.37 -1.89 11.96
N PHE A 38 2.64 -1.98 10.86
CA PHE A 38 2.27 -0.83 10.04
C PHE A 38 1.59 0.24 10.88
N GLU A 39 0.50 -0.08 11.60
CA GLU A 39 -0.20 0.90 12.45
C GLU A 39 0.70 1.53 13.52
N SER A 40 1.67 0.78 14.06
CA SER A 40 2.64 1.34 15.00
C SER A 40 3.51 2.41 14.32
N LYS A 41 4.05 2.11 13.14
CA LYS A 41 4.87 3.04 12.34
C LYS A 41 4.10 4.29 11.92
N ARG A 42 2.79 4.16 11.66
CA ARG A 42 1.92 5.28 11.27
C ARG A 42 1.81 6.35 12.35
N LYS A 43 1.83 5.97 13.63
CA LYS A 43 1.76 6.93 14.73
C LYS A 43 2.96 7.89 14.71
N ASP A 44 4.15 7.37 14.50
CA ASP A 44 5.39 8.17 14.47
C ASP A 44 5.41 9.09 13.25
N GLN A 45 5.01 8.57 12.09
CA GLN A 45 4.87 9.34 10.85
C GLN A 45 3.88 10.51 11.00
N LEU A 46 2.70 10.26 11.55
CA LEU A 46 1.67 11.29 11.75
C LEU A 46 2.09 12.32 12.79
N ASN A 47 2.81 11.92 13.84
CA ASN A 47 3.39 12.84 14.81
C ASN A 47 4.43 13.77 14.16
N ALA A 48 5.30 13.24 13.31
CA ALA A 48 6.26 14.05 12.56
C ALA A 48 5.57 15.07 11.65
N LEU A 49 4.49 14.68 10.96
CA LEU A 49 3.71 15.59 10.13
C LEU A 49 3.01 16.67 10.95
N LYS A 50 2.48 16.34 12.13
CA LYS A 50 1.89 17.33 13.03
C LYS A 50 2.90 18.42 13.40
N ASN A 51 4.11 18.02 13.80
CA ASN A 51 5.18 18.97 14.11
C ASN A 51 5.54 19.85 12.90
N LEU A 52 5.48 19.30 11.69
CA LEU A 52 5.73 20.06 10.46
C LEU A 52 4.60 21.05 10.14
N VAL A 53 3.33 20.71 10.41
CA VAL A 53 2.19 21.63 10.26
C VAL A 53 2.30 22.81 11.25
N GLU A 54 2.76 22.53 12.47
CA GLU A 54 2.97 23.55 13.52
C GLU A 54 4.20 24.43 13.27
N LEU A 55 5.07 24.07 12.34
CA LEU A 55 6.23 24.87 11.96
C LEU A 55 5.79 26.20 11.32
N ASN A 56 6.08 27.32 11.99
CA ASN A 56 5.74 28.66 11.50
C ASN A 56 6.76 29.22 10.48
N ASP A 57 7.33 28.36 9.63
CA ASP A 57 8.22 28.74 8.54
C ASP A 57 7.84 27.96 7.27
N VAL A 58 7.08 28.63 6.41
CA VAL A 58 6.59 28.05 5.15
C VAL A 58 7.75 27.68 4.22
N ASN A 59 8.81 28.50 4.15
CA ASN A 59 9.95 28.19 3.27
C ASN A 59 10.65 26.92 3.72
N GLN A 60 10.76 26.72 5.04
CA GLN A 60 11.32 25.50 5.58
C GLN A 60 10.39 24.29 5.36
N GLN A 61 9.07 24.46 5.47
CA GLN A 61 8.11 23.41 5.10
C GLN A 61 8.30 22.97 3.65
N TYR A 62 8.42 23.92 2.69
CA TYR A 62 8.68 23.61 1.28
C TYR A 62 9.96 22.80 1.07
N LYS A 63 11.05 23.14 1.77
CA LYS A 63 12.32 22.41 1.69
C LYS A 63 12.23 21.01 2.28
N ILE A 64 11.63 20.88 3.46
CA ILE A 64 11.48 19.58 4.13
C ILE A 64 10.60 18.66 3.28
N ILE A 65 9.48 19.17 2.75
CA ILE A 65 8.57 18.39 1.91
C ILE A 65 9.24 18.02 0.59
N ASP A 66 10.01 18.90 -0.05
CA ASP A 66 10.77 18.54 -1.26
C ASP A 66 11.69 17.33 -1.04
N ILE A 67 12.50 17.36 0.03
CA ILE A 67 13.41 16.27 0.39
C ILE A 67 12.61 14.99 0.68
N MET A 68 11.50 15.12 1.41
CA MET A 68 10.64 14.00 1.77
C MET A 68 10.00 13.35 0.54
N LEU A 69 9.45 14.14 -0.39
CA LEU A 69 8.84 13.64 -1.61
C LEU A 69 9.87 12.94 -2.50
N LYS A 70 11.06 13.53 -2.67
CA LYS A 70 12.16 12.89 -3.41
C LYS A 70 12.54 11.54 -2.79
N GLY A 71 12.65 11.47 -1.47
CA GLY A 71 12.91 10.22 -0.75
C GLY A 71 11.80 9.19 -0.95
N LEU A 72 10.55 9.59 -0.77
CA LEU A 72 9.37 8.73 -0.90
C LEU A 72 9.26 8.10 -2.28
N PHE A 73 9.32 8.93 -3.33
CA PHE A 73 9.20 8.45 -4.70
C PHE A 73 10.40 7.60 -5.12
N LYS A 74 11.60 7.91 -4.63
CA LYS A 74 12.77 7.04 -4.86
C LYS A 74 12.58 5.66 -4.26
N VAL A 75 12.19 5.57 -2.98
CA VAL A 75 11.97 4.27 -2.33
C VAL A 75 10.82 3.51 -2.99
N LEU A 76 9.76 4.21 -3.40
CA LEU A 76 8.62 3.61 -4.11
C LEU A 76 9.05 3.04 -5.49
N GLU A 77 9.91 3.73 -6.22
CA GLU A 77 10.46 3.29 -7.50
C GLU A 77 11.35 2.05 -7.34
N ASP A 78 12.32 2.13 -6.42
CA ASP A 78 13.27 1.05 -6.14
C ASP A 78 12.52 -0.21 -5.68
N SER A 79 11.51 -0.05 -4.82
CA SER A 79 10.69 -1.17 -4.32
C SER A 79 9.79 -1.76 -5.39
N ARG A 80 9.19 -0.92 -6.24
CA ARG A 80 8.42 -1.38 -7.42
C ARG A 80 9.27 -2.27 -8.32
N ALA A 81 10.52 -1.90 -8.57
CA ALA A 81 11.42 -2.69 -9.40
C ALA A 81 11.68 -4.08 -8.81
N VAL A 82 11.86 -4.18 -7.48
CA VAL A 82 12.02 -5.45 -6.77
C VAL A 82 10.77 -6.33 -6.91
N LEU A 83 9.57 -5.76 -6.71
CA LEU A 83 8.33 -6.53 -6.80
C LEU A 83 8.06 -7.04 -8.23
N ILE A 84 8.32 -6.20 -9.24
CA ILE A 84 8.20 -6.60 -10.65
C ILE A 84 9.21 -7.70 -11.00
N ALA A 85 10.46 -7.58 -10.55
CA ALA A 85 11.49 -8.60 -10.81
C ALA A 85 11.16 -9.94 -10.13
N ALA A 86 10.45 -9.91 -9.00
CA ALA A 86 9.95 -11.09 -8.31
C ALA A 86 8.64 -11.65 -8.92
N ASN A 87 8.07 -10.98 -9.93
CA ASN A 87 6.76 -11.27 -10.52
C ASN A 87 5.62 -11.34 -9.49
N LEU A 88 5.73 -10.58 -8.39
CA LEU A 88 4.73 -10.56 -7.33
C LEU A 88 3.45 -9.87 -7.83
N GLN A 89 2.32 -10.56 -7.74
CA GLN A 89 1.00 -9.97 -7.96
C GLN A 89 0.46 -9.35 -6.66
N PRO A 90 -0.31 -8.26 -6.73
CA PRO A 90 -0.83 -7.61 -5.53
C PRO A 90 -1.77 -8.50 -4.69
N ASP A 91 -2.49 -9.41 -5.34
CA ASP A 91 -3.43 -10.37 -4.75
C ASP A 91 -2.76 -11.69 -4.31
N ASP A 92 -1.45 -11.82 -4.51
CA ASP A 92 -0.68 -12.94 -3.96
C ASP A 92 -0.71 -12.93 -2.42
N PRO A 93 -0.52 -14.08 -1.76
CA PRO A 93 -0.31 -14.14 -0.32
C PRO A 93 0.85 -13.25 0.13
N PHE A 94 0.76 -12.71 1.35
CA PHE A 94 1.81 -11.87 1.90
C PHE A 94 3.19 -12.56 1.84
N PRO A 95 4.23 -11.87 1.30
CA PRO A 95 5.51 -12.49 0.99
C PRO A 95 6.26 -12.97 2.23
N LEU A 96 6.92 -14.13 2.11
CA LEU A 96 7.74 -14.71 3.18
C LEU A 96 9.21 -14.28 3.07
N ASP A 97 9.72 -14.16 1.84
CA ASP A 97 11.07 -13.69 1.56
C ASP A 97 11.25 -12.26 2.08
N ASP A 98 12.31 -12.03 2.84
CA ASP A 98 12.50 -10.75 3.55
C ASP A 98 12.72 -9.58 2.60
N LYS A 99 13.40 -9.79 1.47
CA LYS A 99 13.63 -8.73 0.48
C LYS A 99 12.33 -8.34 -0.22
N ILE A 100 11.51 -9.32 -0.62
CA ILE A 100 10.20 -9.04 -1.24
C ILE A 100 9.25 -8.42 -0.22
N LYS A 101 9.28 -8.91 1.02
CA LYS A 101 8.47 -8.37 2.14
C LYS A 101 8.82 -6.93 2.47
N GLU A 102 10.10 -6.60 2.50
CA GLU A 102 10.56 -5.21 2.68
C GLU A 102 10.08 -4.31 1.54
N ALA A 103 10.29 -4.72 0.28
CA ALA A 103 9.82 -3.97 -0.88
C ALA A 103 8.29 -3.79 -0.89
N TYR A 104 7.54 -4.84 -0.56
CA TYR A 104 6.09 -4.78 -0.40
C TYR A 104 5.69 -3.76 0.66
N SER A 105 6.32 -3.83 1.83
CA SER A 105 6.08 -2.94 2.96
C SER A 105 6.36 -1.49 2.56
N HIS A 106 7.48 -1.23 1.86
CA HIS A 106 7.82 0.08 1.35
C HIS A 106 6.79 0.63 0.36
N VAL A 107 6.26 -0.17 -0.57
CA VAL A 107 5.24 0.29 -1.52
C VAL A 107 3.97 0.72 -0.76
N VAL A 108 3.48 -0.15 0.13
CA VAL A 108 2.26 0.08 0.91
C VAL A 108 2.41 1.29 1.84
N GLU A 109 3.52 1.35 2.57
CA GLU A 109 3.78 2.40 3.55
C GLU A 109 4.01 3.76 2.92
N ASN A 110 4.83 3.84 1.87
CA ASN A 110 5.13 5.12 1.23
C ASN A 110 3.91 5.66 0.47
N THR A 111 3.07 4.78 -0.10
CA THR A 111 1.82 5.21 -0.74
C THR A 111 0.85 5.81 0.29
N ALA A 112 0.68 5.15 1.44
CA ALA A 112 -0.19 5.66 2.51
C ALA A 112 0.36 6.96 3.12
N PHE A 113 1.66 7.01 3.40
CA PHE A 113 2.29 8.19 4.00
C PHE A 113 2.28 9.39 3.05
N PHE A 114 2.54 9.18 1.77
CA PHE A 114 2.39 10.25 0.78
C PHE A 114 0.95 10.80 0.76
N GLY A 115 -0.07 9.95 0.99
CA GLY A 115 -1.45 10.39 1.17
C GLY A 115 -1.65 11.38 2.31
N ASP A 116 -1.01 11.18 3.45
CA ASP A 116 -1.11 12.15 4.54
C ASP A 116 -0.45 13.48 4.21
N VAL A 117 0.70 13.42 3.53
CA VAL A 117 1.46 14.60 3.13
C VAL A 117 0.66 15.41 2.10
N ALA A 118 0.10 14.73 1.09
CA ALA A 118 -0.73 15.33 0.06
C ALA A 118 -1.97 16.01 0.64
N LEU A 119 -2.63 15.37 1.60
CA LEU A 119 -3.83 15.96 2.21
C LEU A 119 -3.51 17.11 3.17
N ARG A 120 -2.40 17.05 3.92
CA ARG A 120 -2.02 18.11 4.90
C ARG A 120 -1.29 19.30 4.31
N PHE A 121 -0.58 19.09 3.20
CA PHE A 121 0.20 20.14 2.54
C PHE A 121 -0.14 20.23 1.04
N PRO A 122 -1.43 20.34 0.68
CA PRO A 122 -1.88 20.19 -0.71
C PRO A 122 -1.19 21.19 -1.64
N ARG A 123 -1.05 22.45 -1.20
CA ARG A 123 -0.34 23.49 -1.97
C ARG A 123 1.12 23.13 -2.27
N ILE A 124 1.85 22.65 -1.26
CA ILE A 124 3.28 22.31 -1.38
C ILE A 124 3.43 21.05 -2.23
N VAL A 125 2.56 20.06 -2.04
CA VAL A 125 2.58 18.83 -2.82
C VAL A 125 2.28 19.12 -4.29
N HIS A 126 1.24 19.88 -4.61
CA HIS A 126 0.97 20.31 -6.00
C HIS A 126 2.13 21.11 -6.60
N HIS A 127 2.86 21.89 -5.79
CA HIS A 127 4.06 22.57 -6.26
C HIS A 127 5.13 21.61 -6.80
N TYR A 128 5.34 20.44 -6.19
CA TYR A 128 6.37 19.49 -6.66
C TYR A 128 5.81 18.39 -7.55
N TYR A 129 4.68 17.80 -7.18
CA TYR A 129 4.09 16.63 -7.82
C TYR A 129 3.58 16.91 -9.23
N ASP A 130 2.86 18.02 -9.45
CA ASP A 130 2.25 18.32 -10.76
C ASP A 130 3.28 18.56 -11.87
N ARG A 131 4.51 18.93 -11.48
CA ARG A 131 5.64 19.16 -12.40
C ARG A 131 6.42 17.87 -12.70
N ASN A 132 6.06 16.75 -12.09
CA ASN A 132 6.77 15.48 -12.23
C ASN A 132 5.83 14.37 -12.71
N ALA A 133 5.79 14.17 -14.03
CA ALA A 133 4.93 13.14 -14.64
C ALA A 133 5.29 11.71 -14.21
N ASP A 134 6.54 11.46 -13.83
CA ASP A 134 7.01 10.14 -13.43
C ASP A 134 6.48 9.79 -12.04
N TRP A 135 6.50 10.75 -11.12
CA TRP A 135 5.86 10.62 -9.81
C TRP A 135 4.36 10.36 -9.97
N SER A 136 3.69 11.01 -10.92
CA SER A 136 2.28 10.74 -11.18
C SER A 136 2.02 9.30 -11.65
N ARG A 137 2.82 8.80 -12.60
CA ARG A 137 2.70 7.40 -13.07
C ARG A 137 2.99 6.39 -11.95
N LEU A 138 4.02 6.66 -11.14
CA LEU A 138 4.44 5.79 -10.06
C LEU A 138 3.40 5.74 -8.93
N LEU A 139 2.83 6.88 -8.56
CA LEU A 139 1.75 6.94 -7.57
C LEU A 139 0.49 6.20 -8.05
N ARG A 140 0.08 6.40 -9.31
CA ARG A 140 -1.07 5.66 -9.88
C ARG A 140 -0.84 4.15 -9.84
N TRP A 141 0.40 3.70 -10.05
CA TRP A 141 0.75 2.30 -9.88
C TRP A 141 0.66 1.87 -8.40
N GLY A 142 1.22 2.63 -7.46
CA GLY A 142 1.20 2.33 -6.02
C GLY A 142 -0.22 2.28 -5.44
N LEU A 143 -1.10 3.20 -5.87
CA LEU A 143 -2.51 3.21 -5.51
C LEU A 143 -3.23 1.94 -5.98
N ARG A 144 -3.05 1.55 -7.25
CA ARG A 144 -3.64 0.29 -7.76
C ARG A 144 -3.12 -0.91 -7.00
N PHE A 145 -1.81 -0.97 -6.77
CA PHE A 145 -1.19 -2.03 -5.98
C PHE A 145 -1.86 -2.14 -4.60
N CYS A 146 -1.88 -1.06 -3.82
CA CYS A 146 -2.46 -1.04 -2.47
C CYS A 146 -3.95 -1.40 -2.43
N ASN A 147 -4.72 -0.96 -3.44
CA ASN A 147 -6.16 -1.28 -3.51
C ASN A 147 -6.39 -2.77 -3.82
N GLN A 148 -5.50 -3.39 -4.60
CA GLN A 148 -5.61 -4.81 -4.95
C GLN A 148 -5.09 -5.73 -3.85
N THR A 149 -4.13 -5.29 -3.02
CA THR A 149 -3.62 -6.12 -1.93
C THR A 149 -4.59 -6.36 -0.79
N GLY A 150 -5.60 -5.52 -0.64
CA GLY A 150 -6.56 -5.58 0.45
C GLY A 150 -5.98 -5.24 1.84
N VAL A 151 -4.74 -4.72 1.91
CA VAL A 151 -4.13 -4.32 3.19
C VAL A 151 -4.99 -3.27 3.89
N PHE A 152 -5.54 -2.32 3.12
CA PHE A 152 -6.33 -1.20 3.63
C PHE A 152 -7.84 -1.38 3.59
N SER A 153 -8.34 -2.50 3.07
CA SER A 153 -9.78 -2.73 2.86
C SER A 153 -10.61 -2.49 4.12
N GLY A 154 -11.61 -1.61 4.01
CA GLY A 154 -12.54 -1.28 5.10
C GLY A 154 -11.96 -0.40 6.22
N GLY A 155 -10.72 0.07 6.08
CA GLY A 155 -10.03 0.85 7.11
C GLY A 155 -9.86 2.34 6.78
N ALA A 156 -9.40 3.11 7.77
CA ALA A 156 -9.15 4.54 7.62
C ALA A 156 -8.11 4.87 6.52
N HIS A 157 -7.13 3.98 6.29
CA HIS A 157 -6.12 4.21 5.26
C HIS A 157 -6.68 4.11 3.84
N GLN A 158 -7.69 3.27 3.60
CA GLN A 158 -8.39 3.26 2.31
C GLN A 158 -9.14 4.57 2.06
N HIS A 159 -9.69 5.17 3.11
CA HIS A 159 -10.30 6.49 3.03
C HIS A 159 -9.25 7.57 2.69
N VAL A 160 -8.07 7.54 3.33
CA VAL A 160 -6.95 8.43 3.00
C VAL A 160 -6.54 8.30 1.53
N LEU A 161 -6.40 7.07 1.00
CA LEU A 161 -6.06 6.86 -0.42
C LEU A 161 -7.12 7.42 -1.37
N THR A 162 -8.40 7.25 -1.02
CA THR A 162 -9.53 7.81 -1.78
C THR A 162 -9.46 9.34 -1.80
N LEU A 163 -9.34 9.97 -0.63
CA LEU A 163 -9.26 11.43 -0.51
C LEU A 163 -8.05 11.99 -1.25
N MET A 164 -6.87 11.39 -1.09
CA MET A 164 -5.66 11.80 -1.81
C MET A 164 -5.86 11.70 -3.32
N SER A 165 -6.49 10.61 -3.80
CA SER A 165 -6.72 10.41 -5.24
C SER A 165 -7.61 11.51 -5.83
N GLN A 166 -8.61 11.95 -5.07
CA GLN A 166 -9.46 13.08 -5.45
C GLN A 166 -8.71 14.41 -5.37
N GLU A 167 -7.97 14.66 -4.27
CA GLU A 167 -7.18 15.89 -4.08
C GLU A 167 -6.23 16.14 -5.26
N LEU A 168 -5.48 15.11 -5.64
CA LEU A 168 -4.48 15.15 -6.72
C LEU A 168 -5.07 15.03 -8.14
N GLY A 169 -6.40 14.96 -8.29
CA GLY A 169 -7.05 14.83 -9.60
C GLY A 169 -6.73 13.50 -10.31
N ILE A 170 -6.42 12.45 -9.56
CA ILE A 170 -6.21 11.09 -10.08
C ILE A 170 -7.54 10.46 -10.44
N THR A 171 -8.54 10.67 -9.59
CA THR A 171 -9.94 10.30 -9.77
C THR A 171 -10.82 11.55 -9.77
N GLU A 172 -12.04 11.42 -10.29
CA GLU A 172 -13.03 12.50 -10.21
C GLU A 172 -13.34 12.85 -8.75
N LYS A 173 -13.47 14.15 -8.45
CA LYS A 173 -13.86 14.63 -7.12
C LYS A 173 -15.35 14.41 -6.94
N SER A 174 -15.75 13.81 -5.83
CA SER A 174 -17.18 13.69 -5.51
C SER A 174 -17.75 15.07 -5.17
N ALA A 175 -19.07 15.24 -5.32
CA ALA A 175 -19.74 16.51 -5.04
C ALA A 175 -19.62 16.95 -3.57
N ASP A 176 -19.41 15.99 -2.67
CA ASP A 176 -19.20 16.14 -1.23
C ASP A 176 -17.72 16.11 -0.82
N PHE A 177 -16.78 16.11 -1.79
CA PHE A 177 -15.36 16.07 -1.47
C PHE A 177 -14.94 17.28 -0.65
N VAL A 178 -14.43 17.00 0.55
CA VAL A 178 -13.77 17.98 1.41
C VAL A 178 -12.48 17.37 1.91
N ASN A 179 -11.35 18.01 1.62
CA ASN A 179 -10.09 17.66 2.26
C ASN A 179 -10.15 18.13 3.73
N PRO A 180 -10.15 17.22 4.72
CA PRO A 180 -10.36 17.58 6.13
C PRO A 180 -9.20 18.38 6.74
N TYR A 181 -8.07 18.46 6.05
CA TYR A 181 -6.89 19.22 6.52
C TYR A 181 -6.70 20.55 5.79
N ARG A 182 -7.60 20.90 4.86
CA ARG A 182 -7.53 22.18 4.16
C ARG A 182 -7.73 23.33 5.14
N THR A 183 -6.86 24.34 5.07
CA THR A 183 -6.92 25.53 5.92
C THR A 183 -7.03 26.79 5.08
N GLU A 184 -7.45 27.92 5.67
CA GLU A 184 -7.51 29.22 4.97
C GLU A 184 -6.19 29.61 4.30
N ARG A 185 -5.04 29.17 4.85
CA ARG A 185 -3.70 29.41 4.30
C ARG A 185 -3.48 28.75 2.93
N ASP A 186 -4.29 27.76 2.59
CA ASP A 186 -4.26 27.06 1.30
C ASP A 186 -5.09 27.77 0.22
N ASP A 187 -6.00 28.67 0.60
CA ASP A 187 -6.91 29.37 -0.33
C ASP A 187 -6.40 30.76 -0.75
N VAL A 188 -5.41 31.31 -0.04
CA VAL A 188 -4.76 32.58 -0.44
C VAL A 188 -3.73 32.28 -1.55
N SER A 189 -4.13 32.62 -2.78
CA SER A 189 -3.32 32.54 -4.01
C SER A 189 -2.53 33.82 -4.26
#